data_AF-A0A7S1SXR6-F1
#
_entry.id   AF-A0A7S1SXR6-F1
#
_cell.length_a   1.000
_cell.length_b   1.000
_cell.length_c   1.000
_cell.angle_alpha   90.00
_cell.angle_beta   90.00
_cell.angle_gamma   90.00
#
_symmetry.space_group_name_H-M   'P 1'
#
loop_
_entity.id
_entity.type
_entity.pdbx_description
1 polymer ?
#
loop_
_entity_poly.entity_id
_entity_poly.type
_entity_poly.pdbx_seq_one_letter_code
_entity_poly.pdbx_strand_id
1 'polypeptide(L)'
;GRLRRSKFDWFVGHVTPAFKTLVPKLCDAGIHVAMATASDKAEYRPYAPLGRTAPHTHMLGEDLVVPLLHEAVPEHADRFCIVCYNPRARGAEGARPENHGKEYHIREICSHFDIPPASVLLLDDEERNHAAHLRERSLFTSIKVDARHGLQLPKLASQIKKMGPQVRIVEL
;
A
#
# COMPACT_ATOMS: atom_id res chain seq x y z
N GLY A 1 5.89 2.62 -6.42
CA GLY A 1 5.60 3.57 -7.51
C GLY A 1 6.72 4.57 -7.68
N ARG A 2 7.14 4.83 -8.92
CA ARG A 2 8.04 5.94 -9.27
C ARG A 2 7.34 6.77 -10.32
N LEU A 3 6.93 7.99 -9.98
CA LEU A 3 6.14 8.84 -10.86
C LEU A 3 6.95 10.07 -11.27
N ARG A 4 6.91 10.48 -12.54
CA ARG A 4 7.44 11.79 -12.94
C ARG A 4 6.50 12.87 -12.42
N ARG A 5 7.04 13.95 -11.83
CA ARG A 5 6.23 15.07 -11.31
C ARG A 5 5.28 15.64 -12.36
N SER A 6 5.73 15.77 -13.61
CA SER A 6 4.90 16.24 -14.74
C SER A 6 3.75 15.31 -15.14
N LYS A 7 3.63 14.13 -14.52
CA LYS A 7 2.53 13.17 -14.74
C LYS A 7 1.63 13.04 -13.51
N PHE A 8 1.81 13.87 -12.49
CA PHE A 8 1.04 13.80 -11.25
C PHE A 8 -0.47 13.99 -11.49
N ASP A 9 -0.87 15.06 -12.19
CA ASP A 9 -2.29 15.35 -12.44
C ASP A 9 -2.97 14.21 -13.22
N TRP A 10 -2.29 13.66 -14.24
CA TRP A 10 -2.78 12.50 -14.96
C TRP A 10 -2.95 11.29 -14.01
N PHE A 11 -1.95 11.02 -13.17
CA PHE A 11 -1.99 9.90 -12.23
C PHE A 11 -3.13 10.02 -11.21
N VAL A 12 -3.32 11.20 -10.62
CA VAL A 12 -4.42 11.51 -9.70
C VAL A 12 -5.78 11.38 -10.38
N GLY A 13 -5.89 11.85 -11.63
CA GLY A 13 -7.10 11.69 -12.44
C GLY A 13 -7.51 10.24 -12.70
N HIS A 14 -6.58 9.28 -12.53
CA HIS A 14 -6.82 7.84 -12.72
C HIS A 14 -6.99 7.08 -11.40
N VAL A 15 -7.05 7.77 -10.25
CA VAL A 15 -7.43 7.12 -8.99
C VAL A 15 -8.83 6.54 -9.14
N THR A 16 -8.97 5.24 -8.81
CA THR A 16 -10.20 4.51 -9.08
C THR A 16 -11.37 5.06 -8.27
N PRO A 17 -12.60 5.06 -8.82
CA PRO A 17 -13.80 5.46 -8.07
C PRO A 17 -14.01 4.63 -6.80
N ALA A 18 -13.62 3.34 -6.84
CA ALA A 18 -13.66 2.45 -5.69
C ALA A 18 -12.81 2.97 -4.53
N PHE A 19 -11.58 3.45 -4.80
CA PHE A 19 -10.72 4.01 -3.75
C PHE A 19 -11.35 5.24 -3.11
N LYS A 20 -11.79 6.20 -3.93
CA LYS A 20 -12.41 7.46 -3.45
C LYS A 20 -13.69 7.23 -2.65
N THR A 21 -14.44 6.17 -2.96
CA THR A 21 -15.69 5.83 -2.28
C THR A 21 -15.48 5.00 -1.03
N LEU A 22 -14.56 4.02 -1.08
CA LEU A 22 -14.41 3.02 -0.02
C LEU A 22 -13.64 3.58 1.17
N VAL A 23 -12.59 4.37 0.93
CA VAL A 23 -11.73 4.90 2.01
C VAL A 23 -12.52 5.70 3.04
N PRO A 24 -13.35 6.70 2.66
CA PRO A 24 -14.17 7.42 3.64
C PRO A 24 -15.07 6.49 4.45
N LYS A 25 -15.77 5.56 3.79
CA LYS A 25 -16.67 4.61 4.46
C LYS A 25 -15.97 3.69 5.45
N LEU A 26 -14.77 3.20 5.11
CA LEU A 26 -13.97 2.40 6.03
C LEU A 26 -13.56 3.24 7.25
N CYS A 27 -13.08 4.45 7.00
CA CYS A 27 -12.66 5.36 8.05
C CYS A 27 -13.83 5.73 8.99
N ASP A 28 -15.01 6.01 8.45
CA ASP A 28 -16.22 6.33 9.22
C ASP A 28 -16.74 5.12 10.02
N ALA A 29 -16.53 3.92 9.51
CA ALA A 29 -16.80 2.67 10.23
C ALA A 29 -15.74 2.33 11.30
N GLY A 30 -14.77 3.21 11.55
CA GLY A 30 -13.71 2.99 12.52
C GLY A 30 -12.60 2.03 12.05
N ILE A 31 -12.55 1.70 10.76
CA ILE A 31 -11.49 0.87 10.19
C ILE A 31 -10.28 1.73 9.89
N HIS A 32 -9.13 1.34 10.44
CA HIS A 32 -7.85 1.99 10.15
C HIS A 32 -7.40 1.70 8.72
N VAL A 33 -6.90 2.74 8.05
CA VAL A 33 -6.39 2.66 6.68
C VAL A 33 -4.91 2.99 6.65
N ALA A 34 -4.17 2.29 5.80
CA ALA A 34 -2.73 2.47 5.66
C ALA A 34 -2.29 2.34 4.20
N MET A 35 -1.20 3.03 3.87
CA MET A 35 -0.51 2.90 2.59
C MET A 35 0.80 2.16 2.79
N ALA A 36 0.93 0.97 2.21
CA ALA A 36 2.16 0.17 2.25
C ALA A 36 2.78 0.10 0.85
N THR A 37 3.90 0.78 0.61
CA THR A 37 4.53 0.81 -0.72
C THR A 37 6.02 0.51 -0.68
N ALA A 38 6.48 -0.28 -1.66
CA ALA A 38 7.90 -0.56 -1.91
C ALA A 38 8.60 0.58 -2.67
N SER A 39 8.11 1.82 -2.49
CA SER A 39 8.72 3.04 -3.00
C SER A 39 9.19 3.86 -1.83
N ASP A 40 10.42 4.34 -1.90
CA ASP A 40 11.11 4.95 -0.78
C ASP A 40 11.87 6.19 -1.25
N LYS A 41 11.84 7.25 -0.44
CA LYS A 41 12.64 8.46 -0.68
C LYS A 41 14.14 8.15 -0.71
N ALA A 42 14.59 7.11 0.01
CA ALA A 42 15.96 6.63 -0.02
C ALA A 42 16.43 6.19 -1.43
N GLU A 43 15.50 5.94 -2.36
CA GLU A 43 15.82 5.63 -3.76
C GLU A 43 16.23 6.86 -4.58
N TYR A 44 16.04 8.09 -4.06
CA TYR A 44 16.46 9.28 -4.76
C TYR A 44 17.98 9.28 -5.00
N ARG A 45 18.37 9.62 -6.23
CA ARG A 45 19.77 9.76 -6.66
C ARG A 45 20.03 11.20 -7.12
N PRO A 46 20.34 12.13 -6.21
CA PRO A 46 20.43 13.56 -6.54
C PRO A 46 21.56 13.91 -7.53
N TYR A 47 22.63 13.10 -7.58
CA TYR A 47 23.82 13.37 -8.41
C TYR A 47 24.03 12.36 -9.54
N ALA A 48 23.04 11.51 -9.85
CA ALA A 48 23.20 10.53 -10.92
C ALA A 48 23.24 11.21 -12.30
N PRO A 49 24.25 10.93 -13.15
CA PRO A 49 24.28 11.45 -14.51
C PRO A 49 23.03 10.94 -15.24
N LEU A 50 22.28 11.87 -15.85
CA LEU A 50 20.99 11.66 -16.53
C LEU A 50 19.75 11.43 -15.64
N GLY A 51 19.55 12.19 -14.56
CA GLY A 51 18.19 12.43 -14.03
C GLY A 51 17.36 11.19 -13.67
N ARG A 52 18.01 10.05 -13.41
CA ARG A 52 17.35 8.78 -13.12
C ARG A 52 16.92 8.81 -11.66
N THR A 53 15.77 9.45 -11.43
CA THR A 53 15.08 9.56 -10.14
C THR A 53 15.69 10.60 -9.20
N ALA A 54 15.68 11.86 -9.61
CA ALA A 54 15.98 13.00 -8.72
C ALA A 54 14.70 13.59 -8.11
N PRO A 55 14.74 14.19 -6.90
CA PRO A 55 13.56 14.73 -6.22
C PRO A 55 12.79 15.78 -7.01
N HIS A 56 13.44 16.59 -7.85
CA HIS A 56 12.79 17.62 -8.65
C HIS A 56 12.12 17.09 -9.93
N THR A 57 12.44 15.86 -10.37
CA THR A 57 11.82 15.25 -11.56
C THR A 57 10.83 14.14 -11.23
N HIS A 58 10.98 13.48 -10.09
CA HIS A 58 10.20 12.30 -9.72
C HIS A 58 9.65 12.39 -8.28
N MET A 59 8.53 11.70 -8.05
CA MET A 59 7.88 11.50 -6.76
C MET A 59 8.02 10.02 -6.37
N LEU A 60 8.48 9.78 -5.15
CA LEU A 60 8.73 8.46 -4.55
C LEU A 60 8.22 8.42 -3.12
N GLY A 61 7.82 7.24 -2.66
CA GLY A 61 7.31 7.03 -1.30
C GLY A 61 6.30 8.10 -0.89
N GLU A 62 6.54 8.74 0.25
CA GLU A 62 5.70 9.78 0.80
C GLU A 62 5.58 11.02 -0.11
N ASP A 63 6.62 11.34 -0.90
CA ASP A 63 6.56 12.48 -1.85
C ASP A 63 5.51 12.25 -2.95
N LEU A 64 5.11 10.99 -3.17
CA LEU A 64 3.98 10.63 -4.03
C LEU A 64 2.69 10.41 -3.23
N VAL A 65 2.77 9.63 -2.15
CA VAL A 65 1.58 9.17 -1.42
C VAL A 65 0.85 10.32 -0.75
N VAL A 66 1.55 11.24 -0.08
CA VAL A 66 0.90 12.33 0.66
C VAL A 66 0.09 13.24 -0.27
N PRO A 67 0.68 13.81 -1.36
CA PRO A 67 -0.11 14.61 -2.30
C PRO A 67 -1.26 13.83 -2.94
N LEU A 68 -1.05 12.54 -3.27
CA LEU A 68 -2.10 11.71 -3.83
C LEU A 68 -3.32 11.60 -2.90
N LEU A 69 -3.09 11.40 -1.60
CA LEU A 69 -4.16 11.27 -0.62
C LEU A 69 -4.93 12.59 -0.44
N HIS A 70 -4.23 13.73 -0.37
CA HIS A 70 -4.88 15.04 -0.28
C HIS A 70 -5.76 15.35 -1.49
N GLU A 71 -5.36 14.91 -2.69
CA GLU A 71 -6.18 15.08 -3.90
C GLU A 71 -7.33 14.06 -4.01
N ALA A 72 -7.08 12.81 -3.61
CA ALA A 72 -8.04 11.73 -3.81
C ALA A 72 -9.13 11.67 -2.73
N VAL A 73 -8.76 11.94 -1.48
CA VAL A 73 -9.58 11.77 -0.27
C VAL A 73 -9.23 12.84 0.79
N PRO A 74 -9.36 14.15 0.48
CA PRO A 74 -8.81 15.25 1.27
C PRO A 74 -9.17 15.20 2.76
N GLU A 75 -10.44 14.96 3.08
CA GLU A 75 -10.95 14.93 4.48
C GLU A 75 -10.41 13.75 5.30
N HIS A 76 -9.82 12.75 4.64
CA HIS A 76 -9.35 11.51 5.25
C HIS A 76 -7.83 11.31 5.08
N ALA A 77 -7.15 12.22 4.37
CA ALA A 77 -5.74 12.05 4.01
C ALA A 77 -4.85 11.86 5.26
N ASP A 78 -5.09 12.65 6.31
CA ASP A 78 -4.31 12.62 7.55
C ASP A 78 -4.62 11.39 8.44
N ARG A 79 -5.63 10.58 8.08
CA ARG A 79 -5.99 9.36 8.83
C ARG A 79 -5.15 8.15 8.41
N PHE A 80 -4.36 8.27 7.35
CA PHE A 80 -3.53 7.17 6.86
C PHE A 80 -2.25 7.01 7.64
N CYS A 81 -1.95 5.78 8.06
CA CYS A 81 -0.57 5.37 8.34
C CYS A 81 0.16 5.14 7.01
N ILE A 82 1.21 5.90 6.73
CA ILE A 82 1.98 5.79 5.48
C ILE A 82 3.31 5.12 5.77
N VAL A 83 3.52 3.92 5.23
CA VAL A 83 4.79 3.21 5.31
C VAL A 83 5.39 3.05 3.91
N CYS A 84 6.45 3.81 3.66
CA CYS A 84 7.19 3.84 2.41
C CYS A 84 8.58 3.26 2.65
N TYR A 85 8.79 2.02 2.21
CA TYR A 85 10.02 1.29 2.52
C TYR A 85 10.42 0.39 1.35
N ASN A 86 11.62 0.58 0.83
CA ASN A 86 12.20 -0.28 -0.19
C ASN A 86 13.48 -0.92 0.36
N PRO A 87 13.50 -2.23 0.66
CA PRO A 87 14.67 -2.88 1.26
C PRO A 87 15.93 -2.71 0.41
N ARG A 88 15.81 -2.62 -0.92
CA ARG A 88 16.97 -2.44 -1.81
C ARG A 88 17.66 -1.09 -1.64
N ALA A 89 16.95 -0.09 -1.12
CA ALA A 89 17.49 1.25 -0.87
C ALA A 89 18.17 1.38 0.52
N ARG A 90 18.06 0.34 1.37
CA ARG A 90 18.40 0.39 2.80
C ARG A 90 19.66 -0.40 3.18
N GLY A 91 20.38 -0.94 2.18
CA GLY A 91 21.66 -1.64 2.41
C GLY A 91 21.51 -2.84 3.33
N ALA A 92 22.36 -2.93 4.36
CA ALA A 92 22.39 -4.06 5.29
C ALA A 92 21.09 -4.25 6.09
N GLU A 93 20.38 -3.16 6.40
CA GLU A 93 19.07 -3.21 7.06
C GLU A 93 18.04 -3.89 6.15
N GLY A 94 18.00 -3.50 4.88
CA GLY A 94 17.04 -4.05 3.92
C GLY A 94 17.34 -5.48 3.48
N ALA A 95 18.57 -5.97 3.70
CA ALA A 95 18.95 -7.35 3.45
C ALA A 95 18.46 -8.33 4.54
N ARG A 96 17.91 -7.80 5.65
CA ARG A 96 17.37 -8.64 6.74
C ARG A 96 16.10 -9.35 6.28
N PRO A 97 15.95 -10.68 6.52
CA PRO A 97 14.78 -11.43 6.07
C PRO A 97 13.43 -10.86 6.52
N GLU A 98 13.35 -10.36 7.75
CA GLU A 98 12.17 -9.74 8.33
C GLU A 98 11.77 -8.40 7.70
N ASN A 99 12.61 -7.88 6.79
CA ASN A 99 12.37 -6.64 6.05
C ASN A 99 12.04 -6.87 4.57
N HIS A 100 11.91 -8.14 4.16
CA HIS A 100 11.52 -8.50 2.80
C HIS A 100 10.01 -8.43 2.59
N GLY A 101 9.61 -8.32 1.32
CA GLY A 101 8.20 -8.30 0.93
C GLY A 101 7.42 -7.16 1.59
N LYS A 102 6.29 -7.50 2.23
CA LYS A 102 5.42 -6.57 2.95
C LYS A 102 5.52 -6.71 4.47
N GLU A 103 6.34 -7.62 4.97
CA GLU A 103 6.43 -7.90 6.41
C GLU A 103 6.87 -6.67 7.21
N TYR A 104 7.86 -5.92 6.69
CA TYR A 104 8.25 -4.63 7.28
C TYR A 104 7.05 -3.69 7.39
N HIS A 105 6.35 -3.47 6.27
CA HIS A 105 5.22 -2.54 6.22
C HIS A 105 4.13 -2.91 7.21
N ILE A 106 3.74 -4.19 7.23
CA ILE A 106 2.67 -4.66 8.11
C ILE A 106 3.09 -4.54 9.58
N ARG A 107 4.34 -4.85 9.93
CA ARG A 107 4.85 -4.67 11.30
C ARG A 107 4.79 -3.22 11.75
N GLU A 108 5.25 -2.29 10.92
CA GLU A 108 5.19 -0.85 11.24
C GLU A 108 3.73 -0.35 11.37
N ILE A 109 2.83 -0.80 10.50
CA ILE A 109 1.40 -0.48 10.57
C ILE A 109 0.76 -1.03 11.85
N CYS A 110 1.06 -2.29 12.18
CA CYS A 110 0.57 -2.94 13.40
C CYS A 110 1.05 -2.20 14.66
N SER A 111 2.32 -1.80 14.69
CA SER A 111 2.89 -1.00 15.77
C SER A 111 2.21 0.37 15.89
N HIS A 112 1.97 1.05 14.76
CA HIS A 112 1.32 2.36 14.74
C HIS A 112 -0.12 2.36 15.29
N PHE A 113 -0.90 1.33 14.95
CA PHE A 113 -2.30 1.21 15.40
C PHE A 113 -2.49 0.34 16.65
N ASP A 114 -1.41 -0.24 17.19
CA ASP A 114 -1.46 -1.21 18.30
C ASP A 114 -2.41 -2.39 18.04
N ILE A 115 -2.26 -3.03 16.87
CA ILE A 115 -3.09 -4.17 16.44
C ILE A 115 -2.24 -5.39 16.09
N PRO A 116 -2.77 -6.62 16.23
CA PRO A 116 -2.07 -7.81 15.79
C PRO A 116 -2.08 -7.94 14.25
N PRO A 117 -1.06 -8.55 13.63
CA PRO A 117 -1.02 -8.77 12.17
C PRO A 117 -2.24 -9.52 11.61
N ALA A 118 -2.85 -10.41 12.40
CA ALA A 118 -4.05 -11.15 12.00
C ALA A 118 -5.28 -10.28 11.74
N SER A 119 -5.28 -9.03 12.24
CA SER A 119 -6.33 -8.05 11.98
C SER A 119 -6.11 -7.25 10.70
N VAL A 120 -5.00 -7.48 9.97
CA VAL A 120 -4.64 -6.72 8.79
C VAL A 120 -5.10 -7.40 7.51
N LEU A 121 -5.78 -6.63 6.66
CA LEU A 121 -6.13 -6.98 5.30
C LEU A 121 -5.29 -6.17 4.30
N LEU A 122 -4.32 -6.82 3.65
CA LEU A 122 -3.52 -6.23 2.59
C LEU A 122 -4.24 -6.34 1.24
N LEU A 123 -4.46 -5.20 0.59
CA LEU A 123 -4.90 -5.12 -0.80
C LEU A 123 -3.69 -4.78 -1.69
N ASP A 124 -3.32 -5.67 -2.61
CA ASP A 124 -2.16 -5.50 -3.50
C ASP A 124 -2.46 -6.03 -4.90
N ASP A 125 -2.02 -5.33 -5.94
CA ASP A 125 -2.22 -5.73 -7.34
C ASP A 125 -1.09 -6.61 -7.88
N GLU A 126 0.06 -6.63 -7.21
CA GLU A 126 1.24 -7.39 -7.60
C GLU A 126 1.16 -8.84 -7.12
N GLU A 127 1.03 -9.76 -8.08
CA GLU A 127 0.97 -11.22 -7.83
C GLU A 127 2.15 -11.71 -7.00
N ARG A 128 3.35 -11.15 -7.20
CA ARG A 128 4.54 -11.58 -6.46
C ARG A 128 4.41 -11.32 -4.96
N ASN A 129 3.77 -10.22 -4.55
CA ASN A 129 3.56 -9.92 -3.14
C ASN A 129 2.56 -10.91 -2.53
N HIS A 130 1.48 -11.21 -3.25
CA HIS A 130 0.48 -12.19 -2.82
C HIS A 130 1.04 -13.62 -2.74
N ALA A 131 1.83 -14.04 -3.74
CA ALA A 131 2.46 -15.35 -3.75
C ALA A 131 3.57 -15.49 -2.70
N ALA A 132 4.29 -14.41 -2.37
CA ALA A 132 5.24 -14.42 -1.24
C ALA A 132 4.50 -14.64 0.07
N HIS A 133 3.44 -13.86 0.31
CA HIS A 133 2.58 -13.98 1.49
C HIS A 133 2.06 -15.41 1.73
N LEU A 134 1.51 -16.06 0.68
CA LEU A 134 1.00 -17.43 0.79
C LEU A 134 2.10 -18.46 1.09
N ARG A 135 3.32 -18.25 0.58
CA ARG A 135 4.45 -19.16 0.81
C ARG A 135 5.04 -19.00 2.20
N GLU A 136 5.11 -17.77 2.68
CA GLU A 136 5.76 -17.41 3.94
C GLU A 136 4.86 -17.66 5.17
N ARG A 137 3.58 -18.02 4.94
CA ARG A 137 2.58 -18.21 6.00
C ARG A 137 2.49 -16.98 6.91
N SER A 138 2.51 -15.80 6.31
CA SER A 138 2.43 -14.55 7.06
C SER A 138 1.17 -14.52 7.93
N LEU A 139 1.23 -13.73 9.00
CA LEU A 139 0.17 -13.66 10.00
C LEU A 139 -1.01 -12.74 9.62
N PHE A 140 -0.97 -12.07 8.46
CA PHE A 140 -2.03 -11.20 7.97
C PHE A 140 -2.83 -11.87 6.84
N THR A 141 -3.82 -11.18 6.28
CA THR A 141 -4.52 -11.63 5.07
C THR A 141 -4.10 -10.77 3.89
N SER A 142 -3.80 -11.38 2.73
CA SER A 142 -3.62 -10.66 1.47
C SER A 142 -4.72 -11.00 0.47
N ILE A 143 -5.25 -9.97 -0.20
CA ILE A 143 -6.21 -10.09 -1.28
C ILE A 143 -5.64 -9.40 -2.51
N LYS A 144 -5.62 -10.13 -3.62
CA LYS A 144 -5.20 -9.57 -4.90
C LYS A 144 -6.28 -8.67 -5.47
N VAL A 145 -5.92 -7.45 -5.84
CA VAL A 145 -6.80 -6.50 -6.52
C VAL A 145 -6.40 -6.31 -7.99
N ASP A 146 -7.29 -5.71 -8.76
CA ASP A 146 -7.05 -5.42 -10.18
C ASP A 146 -6.33 -4.07 -10.31
N ALA A 147 -5.17 -4.03 -10.95
CA ALA A 147 -4.40 -2.78 -11.08
C ALA A 147 -5.15 -1.65 -11.80
N ARG A 148 -6.11 -1.99 -12.69
CA ARG A 148 -6.87 -1.00 -13.47
C ARG A 148 -8.15 -0.58 -12.76
N HIS A 149 -8.80 -1.51 -12.08
CA HIS A 149 -10.14 -1.28 -11.53
C HIS A 149 -10.18 -1.23 -10.00
N GLY A 150 -9.07 -1.53 -9.33
CA GLY A 150 -8.97 -1.62 -7.87
C GLY A 150 -9.71 -2.83 -7.29
N LEU A 151 -10.30 -2.63 -6.11
CA LEU A 151 -11.10 -3.64 -5.43
C LEU A 151 -12.43 -3.84 -6.16
N GLN A 152 -12.76 -5.10 -6.46
CA GLN A 152 -14.04 -5.49 -7.06
C GLN A 152 -14.76 -6.47 -6.13
N LEU A 153 -15.96 -6.10 -5.66
CA LEU A 153 -16.73 -6.91 -4.70
C LEU A 153 -16.95 -8.37 -5.12
N PRO A 154 -17.27 -8.71 -6.39
CA PRO A 154 -17.40 -10.10 -6.80
C PRO A 154 -16.08 -10.90 -6.68
N LYS A 155 -14.94 -10.26 -6.98
CA LYS A 155 -13.61 -10.86 -6.83
C LYS A 155 -13.25 -11.02 -5.35
N LEU A 156 -13.57 -10.03 -4.51
CA LEU A 156 -13.39 -10.09 -3.07
C LEU A 156 -14.18 -11.26 -2.47
N ALA A 157 -15.48 -11.35 -2.78
CA ALA A 157 -16.35 -12.41 -2.27
C ALA A 157 -15.85 -13.81 -2.66
N SER A 158 -15.37 -13.97 -3.90
CA SER A 158 -14.76 -15.21 -4.38
C SER A 158 -13.47 -15.57 -3.64
N GLN A 159 -12.61 -14.58 -3.37
CA GLN A 159 -11.37 -14.78 -2.62
C GLN A 159 -11.67 -15.15 -1.16
N ILE A 160 -12.56 -14.43 -0.48
CA ILE A 160 -12.98 -14.73 0.90
C ILE A 160 -13.55 -16.16 1.02
N LYS A 161 -14.40 -16.59 0.07
CA LYS A 161 -14.91 -17.97 0.05
C LYS A 161 -13.80 -19.03 0.00
N LYS A 162 -12.70 -18.75 -0.71
CA LYS A 162 -11.55 -19.65 -0.81
C LYS A 162 -10.66 -19.66 0.44
N MET A 163 -10.72 -18.59 1.24
CA MET A 163 -9.95 -18.46 2.48
C MET A 163 -10.54 -19.24 3.66
N GLY A 164 -11.76 -19.78 3.52
CA GLY A 164 -12.41 -20.58 4.55
C GLY A 164 -12.96 -19.76 5.73
N PRO A 165 -13.46 -20.42 6.79
CA PRO A 165 -14.25 -19.80 7.86
C PRO A 165 -13.48 -18.85 8.80
N GLN A 166 -12.20 -18.58 8.53
CA GLN A 166 -11.36 -17.70 9.35
C GLN A 166 -11.59 -16.21 9.08
N VAL A 167 -12.18 -15.85 7.93
CA VAL A 167 -12.55 -14.47 7.62
C VAL A 167 -14.04 -14.28 7.92
N ARG A 168 -14.35 -13.72 9.09
CA ARG A 168 -15.72 -13.27 9.41
C ARG A 168 -15.91 -11.88 8.84
N ILE A 169 -16.71 -11.75 7.79
CA ILE A 169 -17.29 -10.46 7.43
C ILE A 169 -18.31 -10.14 8.52
N VAL A 170 -18.05 -9.11 9.32
CA VAL A 170 -19.10 -8.50 10.14
C VAL A 170 -19.96 -7.71 9.17
N GLU A 171 -21.16 -8.19 8.86
CA GLU A 171 -22.16 -7.39 8.15
C GLU A 171 -22.47 -6.16 9.02
N LEU A 172 -22.25 -4.96 8.46
CA LEU A 172 -22.66 -3.68 9.03
C LEU A 172 -23.97 -3.23 8.38
#